data_AF-A0A411YWP1-F1
#
_entry.id   AF-A0A411YWP1-F1
#
_cell.length_a   1.000
_cell.length_b   1.000
_cell.length_c   1.000
_cell.angle_alpha   90.00
_cell.angle_beta   90.00
_cell.angle_gamma   90.00
#
_symmetry.space_group_name_H-M   'P 1'
#
loop_
_entity.id
_entity.type
_entity.pdbx_description
1 polymer ?
#
loop_
_entity_poly.entity_id
_entity_poly.type
_entity_poly.pdbx_seq_one_letter_code
_entity_poly.pdbx_strand_id
1 'polypeptide(L)'
;MTKIDFSMMVTAESRAAAALSVARSAAAARLAALIEAATAALSEGIPLAEQLTWSAKEAAAQAVLDGTASPIQEALLEAEAAQSGETVVQLAGLILSHAEAYRAEVTRYVGLRRQASASLAACSTPEELAQVLEMLEARL
;
A
#
# COMPACT_ATOMS: atom_id res chain seq x y z
N MET A 1 49.50 -39.27 1.44
CA MET A 1 48.64 -38.78 2.54
C MET A 1 47.93 -37.53 2.02
N THR A 2 46.68 -37.67 1.58
CA THR A 2 45.93 -36.58 0.95
C THR A 2 45.59 -35.55 2.02
N LYS A 3 46.13 -34.33 1.93
CA LYS A 3 45.75 -33.23 2.84
C LYS A 3 44.30 -32.87 2.55
N ILE A 4 43.43 -33.04 3.54
CA ILE A 4 42.08 -32.48 3.49
C ILE A 4 42.23 -30.96 3.53
N ASP A 5 41.69 -30.30 2.52
CA ASP A 5 41.64 -28.84 2.47
C ASP A 5 40.41 -28.35 3.25
N PHE A 6 40.64 -27.91 4.48
CA PHE A 6 39.59 -27.40 5.36
C PHE A 6 39.11 -25.99 4.96
N SER A 7 39.75 -25.32 3.99
CA SER A 7 39.28 -24.02 3.47
C SER A 7 37.96 -24.12 2.70
N MET A 8 37.59 -25.34 2.26
CA MET A 8 36.30 -25.62 1.60
C MET A 8 35.25 -26.22 2.55
N MET A 9 35.50 -26.26 3.86
CA MET A 9 34.56 -26.84 4.81
C MET A 9 33.37 -25.92 5.06
N VAL A 10 32.19 -26.30 4.57
CA VAL A 10 30.94 -25.63 4.89
C VAL A 10 30.53 -25.97 6.33
N THR A 11 30.54 -24.96 7.21
CA THR A 11 30.14 -25.11 8.61
C THR A 11 28.62 -25.11 8.75
N ALA A 12 28.12 -25.59 9.89
CA ALA A 12 26.69 -25.46 10.20
C ALA A 12 26.27 -23.99 10.28
N GLU A 13 27.16 -23.13 10.78
CA GLU A 13 26.96 -21.68 10.88
C GLU A 13 26.84 -21.02 9.50
N SER A 14 27.72 -21.35 8.54
CA SER A 14 27.62 -20.78 7.19
C SER A 14 26.38 -21.25 6.43
N ARG A 15 25.92 -22.49 6.68
CA ARG A 15 24.61 -22.96 6.19
C ARG A 15 23.45 -22.20 6.83
N ALA A 16 23.48 -21.98 8.14
CA ALA A 16 22.43 -21.25 8.85
C ALA A 16 22.35 -19.78 8.38
N ALA A 17 23.50 -19.12 8.20
CA ALA A 17 23.56 -17.76 7.67
C ALA A 17 23.02 -17.67 6.23
N ALA A 18 23.38 -18.64 5.37
CA ALA A 18 22.86 -18.71 4.01
C ALA A 18 21.34 -18.95 4.00
N ALA A 19 20.84 -19.87 4.84
CA ALA A 19 19.42 -20.13 4.97
C ALA A 19 18.64 -18.89 5.45
N LEU A 20 19.17 -18.17 6.45
CA LEU A 20 18.58 -16.92 6.93
C LEU A 20 18.55 -15.84 5.84
N SER A 21 19.61 -15.72 5.04
CA SER A 21 19.67 -14.77 3.92
C SER A 21 18.58 -15.05 2.86
N VAL A 22 18.41 -16.32 2.49
CA VAL A 22 17.35 -16.75 1.58
C VAL A 22 15.97 -16.47 2.17
N ALA A 23 15.75 -16.84 3.45
CA ALA A 23 14.49 -16.60 4.15
C ALA A 23 14.15 -15.10 4.21
N ARG A 24 15.13 -14.23 4.45
CA ARG A 24 14.94 -12.78 4.47
C ARG A 24 14.52 -12.23 3.11
N SER A 25 15.12 -12.74 2.04
CA SER A 25 14.76 -12.34 0.67
C SER A 25 13.32 -12.75 0.33
N ALA A 26 12.92 -13.97 0.71
CA ALA A 26 11.55 -14.44 0.57
C ALA A 26 10.56 -13.60 1.40
N ALA A 27 10.92 -13.27 2.65
CA ALA A 27 10.09 -12.44 3.51
C ALA A 27 9.90 -11.02 2.96
N ALA A 28 10.94 -10.41 2.38
CA ALA A 28 10.84 -9.11 1.74
C ALA A 28 9.90 -9.13 0.52
N ALA A 29 9.97 -10.19 -0.31
CA ALA A 29 9.04 -10.36 -1.42
C ALA A 29 7.59 -10.56 -0.95
N ARG A 30 7.39 -11.36 0.11
CA ARG A 30 6.06 -11.57 0.71
C ARG A 30 5.48 -10.28 1.29
N LEU A 31 6.29 -9.49 2.01
CA LEU A 31 5.92 -8.17 2.50
C LEU A 31 5.43 -7.27 1.37
N ALA A 32 6.18 -7.20 0.25
CA ALA A 32 5.80 -6.38 -0.90
C ALA A 32 4.45 -6.82 -1.48
N ALA A 33 4.26 -8.13 -1.69
CA ALA A 33 3.02 -8.68 -2.23
C ALA A 33 1.80 -8.42 -1.32
N LEU A 34 1.98 -8.52 0.00
CA LEU A 34 0.91 -8.23 0.97
C LEU A 34 0.46 -6.77 0.92
N ILE A 35 1.42 -5.83 0.88
CA ILE A 35 1.10 -4.41 0.81
C ILE A 35 0.48 -4.04 -0.54
N GLU A 36 0.97 -4.63 -1.63
CA GLU A 36 0.40 -4.42 -2.96
C GLU A 36 -1.05 -4.92 -3.04
N ALA A 37 -1.32 -6.13 -2.54
CA ALA A 37 -2.67 -6.68 -2.49
C ALA A 37 -3.61 -5.82 -1.64
N ALA A 38 -3.19 -5.42 -0.44
CA ALA A 38 -4.00 -4.57 0.44
C ALA A 38 -4.27 -3.18 -0.16
N THR A 39 -3.30 -2.61 -0.88
CA THR A 39 -3.48 -1.32 -1.56
C THR A 39 -4.40 -1.46 -2.77
N ALA A 40 -4.26 -2.53 -3.56
CA ALA A 40 -5.12 -2.79 -4.72
C ALA A 40 -6.60 -3.03 -4.31
N ALA A 41 -6.83 -3.64 -3.14
CA ALA A 41 -8.17 -3.85 -2.59
C ALA A 41 -8.94 -2.53 -2.35
N LEU A 42 -8.24 -1.39 -2.15
CA LEU A 42 -8.89 -0.09 -1.94
C LEU A 42 -9.68 0.40 -3.16
N SER A 43 -9.33 -0.05 -4.36
CA SER A 43 -9.99 0.34 -5.61
C SER A 43 -10.49 -0.88 -6.42
N GLU A 44 -10.61 -2.04 -5.77
CA GLU A 44 -11.09 -3.25 -6.40
C GLU A 44 -12.50 -3.03 -6.99
N GLY A 45 -12.68 -3.43 -8.25
CA GLY A 45 -13.94 -3.25 -8.97
C GLY A 45 -14.17 -1.85 -9.54
N ILE A 46 -13.33 -0.86 -9.24
CA ILE A 46 -13.45 0.48 -9.83
C ILE A 46 -12.71 0.56 -11.18
N PRO A 47 -13.38 0.92 -12.29
CA PRO A 47 -12.74 1.01 -13.60
C PRO A 47 -11.57 2.00 -13.63
N LEU A 48 -10.50 1.66 -14.35
CA LEU A 48 -9.33 2.54 -14.50
C LEU A 48 -9.71 3.93 -15.03
N ALA A 49 -10.66 3.99 -15.98
CA ALA A 49 -11.13 5.25 -16.54
C ALA A 49 -11.72 6.19 -15.46
N GLU A 50 -12.39 5.63 -14.45
CA GLU A 50 -12.90 6.40 -13.32
C GLU A 50 -11.77 6.88 -12.42
N GLN A 51 -10.83 6.00 -12.07
CA GLN A 51 -9.68 6.33 -11.21
C GLN A 51 -8.84 7.49 -11.77
N LEU A 52 -8.67 7.52 -13.10
CA LEU A 52 -7.95 8.60 -13.79
C LEU A 52 -8.63 9.98 -13.66
N THR A 53 -9.91 10.04 -13.30
CA THR A 53 -10.63 11.30 -13.09
C THR A 53 -10.60 11.80 -11.66
N TRP A 54 -10.21 10.97 -10.69
CA TRP A 54 -10.34 11.27 -9.26
C TRP A 54 -9.63 12.57 -8.85
N SER A 55 -8.39 12.80 -9.28
CA SER A 55 -7.67 14.02 -8.93
C SER A 55 -8.30 15.29 -9.52
N ALA A 56 -8.89 15.20 -10.72
CA ALA A 56 -9.59 16.32 -11.33
C ALA A 56 -10.91 16.61 -10.60
N LYS A 57 -11.65 15.56 -10.22
CA LYS A 57 -12.87 15.67 -9.43
C LYS A 57 -12.60 16.20 -8.02
N GLU A 58 -11.52 15.79 -7.38
CA GLU A 58 -11.11 16.32 -6.08
C GLU A 58 -10.80 17.81 -6.15
N ALA A 59 -10.03 18.26 -7.15
CA ALA A 59 -9.73 19.67 -7.36
C ALA A 59 -10.98 20.50 -7.66
N ALA A 60 -11.92 19.97 -8.44
CA ALA A 60 -13.20 20.60 -8.70
C ALA A 60 -14.07 20.69 -7.44
N ALA A 61 -14.13 19.60 -6.65
CA ALA A 61 -14.86 19.55 -5.40
C ALA A 61 -14.36 20.59 -4.39
N GLN A 62 -13.04 20.71 -4.24
CA GLN A 62 -12.44 21.74 -3.41
C GLN A 62 -12.84 23.16 -3.89
N ALA A 63 -12.72 23.42 -5.19
CA ALA A 63 -13.08 24.72 -5.76
C ALA A 63 -14.58 25.07 -5.57
N VAL A 64 -15.47 24.07 -5.64
CA VAL A 64 -16.91 24.26 -5.37
C VAL A 64 -17.14 24.68 -3.92
N LEU A 65 -16.53 23.98 -2.95
CA LEU A 65 -16.70 24.30 -1.53
C LEU A 65 -16.08 25.65 -1.15
N ASP A 66 -15.00 26.05 -1.83
CA ASP A 66 -14.36 27.35 -1.64
C ASP A 66 -15.08 28.49 -2.38
N GLY A 67 -16.10 28.19 -3.21
CA GLY A 67 -16.80 29.18 -4.04
C GLY A 67 -15.94 29.77 -5.17
N THR A 68 -14.93 29.04 -5.63
CA THR A 68 -13.96 29.47 -6.66
C THR A 68 -13.99 28.61 -7.92
N ALA A 69 -14.94 27.66 -8.01
CA ALA A 69 -15.06 26.77 -9.16
C ALA A 69 -15.30 27.54 -10.47
N SER A 70 -14.56 27.16 -11.50
CA SER A 70 -14.88 27.56 -12.87
C SER A 70 -16.10 26.80 -13.40
N PRO A 71 -16.81 27.31 -14.43
CA PRO A 71 -17.93 26.58 -15.03
C PRO A 71 -17.59 25.17 -15.52
N ILE A 72 -16.32 24.93 -15.91
CA ILE A 72 -15.84 23.61 -16.32
C ILE A 72 -15.73 22.67 -15.10
N GLN A 73 -15.29 23.17 -13.94
CA GLN A 73 -15.20 22.38 -12.71
C GLN A 73 -16.59 22.07 -12.14
N GLU A 74 -17.53 23.02 -12.21
CA GLU A 74 -18.93 22.76 -11.84
C GLU A 74 -19.54 21.71 -12.76
N ALA A 75 -19.42 21.87 -14.08
CA ALA A 75 -19.93 20.91 -15.07
C ALA A 75 -19.34 19.49 -14.91
N LEU A 76 -18.10 19.38 -14.42
CA LEU A 76 -17.46 18.09 -14.15
C LEU A 76 -18.20 17.28 -13.07
N LEU A 77 -18.85 17.96 -12.12
CA LEU A 77 -19.57 17.33 -11.01
C LEU A 77 -21.09 17.29 -11.25
N GLU A 78 -21.64 18.23 -12.02
CA GLU A 78 -23.08 18.34 -12.29
C GLU A 78 -23.72 17.07 -12.84
N ALA A 79 -23.08 16.42 -13.82
CA ALA A 79 -23.65 15.22 -14.45
C ALA A 79 -23.79 14.06 -13.46
N GLU A 80 -22.82 13.90 -12.57
CA GLU A 80 -22.83 12.86 -11.53
C GLU A 80 -23.85 13.21 -10.43
N ALA A 81 -23.87 14.46 -9.97
CA ALA A 81 -24.82 14.95 -8.98
C ALA A 81 -26.28 14.79 -9.46
N ALA A 82 -26.54 15.11 -10.74
CA ALA A 82 -27.85 14.93 -11.35
C ALA A 82 -28.27 13.45 -11.41
N GLN A 83 -27.31 12.55 -11.64
CA GLN A 83 -27.58 11.11 -11.71
C GLN A 83 -27.80 10.48 -10.33
N SER A 84 -27.11 10.97 -9.28
CA SER A 84 -27.26 10.52 -7.90
C SER A 84 -28.42 11.19 -7.15
N GLY A 85 -28.96 12.30 -7.69
CA GLY A 85 -30.02 13.09 -7.05
C GLY A 85 -29.50 14.02 -5.95
N GLU A 86 -28.20 14.32 -5.98
CA GLU A 86 -27.52 15.18 -5.02
C GLU A 86 -27.33 16.59 -5.60
N THR A 87 -27.05 17.56 -4.73
CA THR A 87 -26.51 18.85 -5.16
C THR A 87 -25.02 18.73 -5.43
N VAL A 88 -24.48 19.60 -6.30
CA VAL A 88 -23.04 19.68 -6.58
C VAL A 88 -22.21 19.89 -5.31
N VAL A 89 -22.73 20.66 -4.34
CA VAL A 89 -22.07 20.87 -3.04
C VAL A 89 -22.03 19.61 -2.18
N GLN A 90 -23.12 18.82 -2.16
CA GLN A 90 -23.15 17.54 -1.44
C GLN A 90 -22.17 16.53 -2.04
N LEU A 91 -22.18 16.40 -3.37
CA LEU A 91 -21.25 15.53 -4.08
C LEU A 91 -19.79 15.96 -3.85
N ALA A 92 -19.50 17.27 -3.89
CA ALA A 92 -18.17 17.80 -3.60
C ALA A 92 -17.69 17.40 -2.19
N GLY A 93 -18.56 17.52 -1.18
CA GLY A 93 -18.25 17.09 0.18
C GLY A 93 -17.93 15.58 0.28
N LEU A 94 -18.71 14.75 -0.42
CA LEU A 94 -18.46 13.30 -0.47
C LEU A 94 -17.14 12.95 -1.15
N ILE A 95 -16.84 13.58 -2.29
CA ILE A 95 -15.59 13.37 -3.01
C ILE A 95 -14.39 13.66 -2.10
N LEU A 96 -14.39 14.80 -1.40
CA LEU A 96 -13.30 15.14 -0.50
C LEU A 96 -13.19 14.18 0.69
N SER A 97 -14.33 13.77 1.26
CA SER A 97 -14.35 12.79 2.35
C SER A 97 -13.78 11.44 1.91
N HIS A 98 -14.15 10.95 0.74
CA HIS A 98 -13.60 9.71 0.17
C HIS A 98 -12.10 9.84 -0.15
N ALA A 99 -11.69 10.97 -0.71
CA ALA A 99 -10.29 11.24 -1.02
C ALA A 99 -9.42 11.27 0.24
N GLU A 100 -9.92 11.87 1.33
CA GLU A 100 -9.26 11.87 2.63
C GLU A 100 -9.16 10.45 3.22
N ALA A 101 -10.28 9.71 3.23
CA ALA A 101 -10.30 8.33 3.72
C ALA A 101 -9.31 7.43 2.95
N TYR A 102 -9.30 7.53 1.62
CA TYR A 102 -8.37 6.81 0.76
C TYR A 102 -6.91 7.15 1.09
N ARG A 103 -6.57 8.45 1.20
CA ARG A 103 -5.21 8.89 1.56
C ARG A 103 -4.79 8.42 2.95
N ALA A 104 -5.69 8.47 3.92
CA ALA A 104 -5.44 8.00 5.28
C ALA A 104 -5.08 6.51 5.27
N GLU A 105 -5.82 5.72 4.51
CA GLU A 105 -5.62 4.27 4.41
C GLU A 105 -4.33 3.91 3.65
N VAL A 106 -4.05 4.57 2.52
CA VAL A 106 -2.77 4.42 1.82
C VAL A 106 -1.59 4.79 2.73
N THR A 107 -1.72 5.87 3.50
CA THR A 107 -0.68 6.31 4.45
C THR A 107 -0.47 5.28 5.56
N ARG A 108 -1.54 4.64 6.05
CA ARG A 108 -1.48 3.53 7.00
C ARG A 108 -0.66 2.37 6.42
N TYR A 109 -0.92 1.94 5.19
CA TYR A 109 -0.15 0.88 4.52
C TYR A 109 1.33 1.25 4.33
N VAL A 110 1.64 2.49 3.97
CA VAL A 110 3.03 2.97 3.89
C VAL A 110 3.73 2.87 5.25
N GLY A 111 3.04 3.24 6.34
CA GLY A 111 3.53 3.10 7.70
C GLY A 111 3.81 1.64 8.07
N LEU A 112 2.84 0.74 7.82
CA LEU A 112 2.97 -0.70 8.04
C LEU A 112 4.15 -1.29 7.29
N ARG A 113 4.30 -0.96 5.99
CA ARG A 113 5.41 -1.43 5.16
C ARG A 113 6.76 -1.01 5.74
N ARG A 114 6.90 0.25 6.16
CA ARG A 114 8.14 0.78 6.77
C ARG A 114 8.46 0.07 8.09
N GLN A 115 7.46 -0.10 8.95
CA GLN A 115 7.61 -0.79 10.22
C GLN A 115 8.02 -2.25 10.01
N ALA A 116 7.30 -3.00 9.18
CA ALA A 116 7.60 -4.41 8.90
C ALA A 116 8.98 -4.57 8.23
N SER A 117 9.36 -3.67 7.32
CA SER A 117 10.72 -3.70 6.72
C SER A 117 11.81 -3.55 7.76
N ALA A 118 11.65 -2.62 8.71
CA ALA A 118 12.60 -2.42 9.81
C ALA A 118 12.65 -3.64 10.75
N SER A 119 11.49 -4.20 11.10
CA SER A 119 11.40 -5.42 11.91
C SER A 119 12.06 -6.62 11.23
N LEU A 120 11.77 -6.87 9.95
CA LEU A 120 12.41 -7.94 9.17
C LEU A 120 13.93 -7.78 9.17
N ALA A 121 14.46 -6.57 9.01
CA ALA A 121 15.91 -6.32 9.02
C ALA A 121 16.57 -6.67 10.37
N ALA A 122 15.85 -6.52 11.48
CA ALA A 122 16.35 -6.81 12.83
C ALA A 122 16.30 -8.30 13.20
N CYS A 123 15.53 -9.13 12.47
CA CYS A 123 15.40 -10.56 12.77
C CYS A 123 16.73 -11.32 12.59
N SER A 124 16.99 -12.25 13.51
CA SER A 124 18.15 -13.15 13.51
C SER A 124 17.79 -14.60 13.18
N THR A 125 16.50 -14.92 13.08
CA THR A 125 16.02 -16.29 12.79
C THR A 125 14.91 -16.30 11.73
N PRO A 126 14.74 -17.41 10.98
CA PRO A 126 13.59 -17.58 10.08
C PRO A 126 12.23 -17.49 10.78
N GLU A 127 12.12 -17.97 12.01
CA GLU A 127 10.89 -17.97 12.80
C GLU A 127 10.46 -16.53 13.15
N GLU A 128 11.40 -15.65 13.48
CA GLU A 128 11.11 -14.23 13.70
C GLU A 128 10.62 -13.54 12.43
N LEU A 129 11.18 -13.88 11.26
CA LEU A 129 10.72 -13.34 9.98
C LEU A 129 9.25 -13.72 9.72
N ALA A 130 8.88 -14.97 10.00
CA ALA A 130 7.51 -15.45 9.86
C ALA A 130 6.55 -14.70 10.80
N GLN A 131 6.93 -14.53 12.07
CA GLN A 131 6.12 -13.78 13.05
C GLN A 131 5.87 -12.33 12.62
N VAL A 132 6.88 -11.64 12.05
CA VAL A 132 6.70 -10.28 11.53
C VAL A 132 5.67 -10.24 10.40
N LEU A 133 5.68 -11.24 9.51
CA LEU A 133 4.71 -11.33 8.42
C LEU A 133 3.30 -11.64 8.92
N GLU A 134 3.15 -12.57 9.87
CA GLU A 134 1.85 -12.88 10.50
C GLU A 134 1.27 -11.65 11.21
N MET A 135 2.09 -10.91 11.94
CA MET A 135 1.68 -9.66 12.59
C MET A 135 1.28 -8.58 11.58
N LEU A 136 1.92 -8.53 10.42
CA LEU A 136 1.52 -7.63 9.34
C LEU A 136 0.18 -8.06 8.76
N GLU A 137 0.03 -9.33 8.39
CA GLU A 137 -1.21 -9.87 7.80
C GLU A 137 -2.42 -9.62 8.71
N ALA A 138 -2.28 -9.77 10.03
CA ALA A 138 -3.34 -9.46 10.99
C ALA A 138 -3.72 -7.97 11.08
N ARG A 139 -2.94 -7.08 10.49
CA ARG A 139 -3.14 -5.62 10.51
C ARG A 139 -3.51 -5.05 9.14
N LEU A 140 -3.51 -5.87 8.08
CA LEU A 140 -3.98 -5.48 6.76
C LEU A 140 -5.49 -5.64 6.71
#